data_AF-A0A7J3T3L0-F1
#
_entry.id   AF-A0A7J3T3L0-F1
#
_cell.length_a   1.000
_cell.length_b   1.000
_cell.length_c   1.000
_cell.angle_alpha   90.00
_cell.angle_beta   90.00
_cell.angle_gamma   90.00
#
_symmetry.space_group_name_H-M   'P 1'
#
loop_
_entity.id
_entity.type
_entity.pdbx_description
1 polymer ?
#
loop_
_entity_poly.entity_id
_entity_poly.type
_entity_poly.pdbx_seq_one_letter_code
_entity_poly.pdbx_strand_id
1 'polypeptide(L)' 'MIRTNRAVLEPKDVQEICTYVSKLCKEEGCDEPSELCRKAAEHLGSGEEAKYLELCAQSCMKCGEARQPTSKNKATYVS' A
#
# COMPACT_ATOMS: atom_id res chain seq x y z
N MET A 1 -6.46 -3.46 -32.50
CA MET A 1 -6.03 -2.14 -32.02
C MET A 1 -6.27 -2.09 -30.52
N ILE A 2 -5.25 -2.42 -29.71
CA ILE A 2 -5.34 -2.23 -28.26
C ILE A 2 -5.35 -0.72 -28.05
N ARG A 3 -6.48 -0.18 -27.60
CA ARG A 3 -6.55 1.23 -27.19
C ARG A 3 -5.86 1.34 -25.83
N THR A 4 -4.54 1.35 -25.80
CA THR A 4 -3.77 1.73 -24.62
C THR A 4 -3.89 3.24 -24.42
N ASN A 5 -5.08 3.69 -24.04
CA ASN A 5 -5.25 4.98 -23.38
C ASN A 5 -4.68 4.83 -21.98
N ARG A 6 -3.36 4.84 -21.85
CA ARG A 6 -2.71 4.91 -20.54
C ARG A 6 -3.01 6.31 -20.01
N ALA A 7 -4.02 6.42 -19.16
CA ALA A 7 -4.27 7.65 -18.43
C ALA A 7 -2.99 8.02 -17.69
N VAL A 8 -2.46 9.20 -17.98
CA VAL A 8 -1.39 9.79 -17.19
C VAL A 8 -2.09 10.39 -15.98
N LEU A 9 -1.94 9.75 -14.83
CA LEU A 9 -2.44 10.28 -13.56
C LEU A 9 -1.52 11.43 -13.16
N GLU A 10 -2.10 12.57 -12.83
CA GLU A 10 -1.36 13.66 -12.20
C GLU A 10 -0.98 13.25 -10.77
N PRO A 11 0.11 13.79 -10.19
CA PRO A 11 0.50 13.46 -8.81
C PRO A 11 -0.63 13.65 -7.79
N LYS A 12 -1.53 14.61 -8.05
CA LYS A 12 -2.72 14.85 -7.23
C LYS A 12 -3.73 13.71 -7.31
N ASP A 13 -3.97 13.13 -8.48
CA ASP A 13 -4.85 11.97 -8.63
C ASP A 13 -4.32 10.79 -7.82
N VAL A 14 -3.00 10.56 -7.91
CA VAL A 14 -2.32 9.49 -7.16
C VAL A 14 -2.43 9.76 -5.66
N GLN A 15 -2.26 11.01 -5.21
CA GLN A 15 -2.41 11.39 -3.80
C GLN A 15 -3.82 11.11 -3.27
N GLU A 16 -4.86 11.49 -4.02
CA GLU A 16 -6.26 11.25 -3.64
C GLU A 16 -6.57 9.74 -3.55
N ILE A 17 -6.12 8.96 -4.54
CA ILE A 17 -6.26 7.51 -4.56
C ILE A 17 -5.52 6.87 -3.37
N CYS A 18 -4.26 7.21 -3.13
CA CYS A 18 -3.49 6.65 -2.02
C CYS A 18 -4.08 7.02 -0.66
N THR A 19 -4.62 8.25 -0.53
CA THR A 19 -5.32 8.68 0.69
C THR A 19 -6.59 7.84 0.91
N TYR A 20 -7.35 7.56 -0.14
CA TYR A 20 -8.51 6.66 -0.05
C TYR A 20 -8.11 5.23 0.31
N VAL A 21 -7.07 4.68 -0.33
CA VAL A 21 -6.55 3.34 -0.03
C VAL A 21 -6.10 3.23 1.43
N SER A 22 -5.46 4.25 2.00
CA SER A 22 -5.08 4.23 3.42
C SER A 22 -6.28 4.04 4.35
N LYS A 23 -7.43 4.63 4.03
CA LYS A 23 -8.67 4.46 4.82
C LYS A 23 -9.18 3.02 4.72
N LEU A 24 -9.19 2.45 3.51
CA LEU A 24 -9.56 1.04 3.30
C LEU A 24 -8.63 0.10 4.08
N CYS A 25 -7.31 0.32 4.05
CA CYS A 25 -6.37 -0.47 4.83
C CYS A 25 -6.69 -0.42 6.33
N LYS A 26 -7.09 0.76 6.83
CA LYS A 26 -7.48 0.93 8.23
C LYS A 26 -8.76 0.17 8.58
N GLU A 27 -9.76 0.23 7.70
CA GLU A 27 -11.03 -0.52 7.85
C GLU A 27 -10.81 -2.03 7.87
N GLU A 28 -9.81 -2.51 7.13
CA GLU A 28 -9.40 -3.93 7.08
C GLU A 28 -8.49 -4.35 8.26
N GLY A 29 -8.24 -3.46 9.23
CA GLY A 29 -7.44 -3.75 10.43
C GLY A 29 -5.93 -3.61 10.25
N CYS A 30 -5.45 -3.02 9.15
CA CYS A 30 -4.05 -2.66 8.97
C CYS A 30 -3.76 -1.26 9.55
N ASP A 31 -3.84 -1.07 10.87
CA ASP A 31 -3.66 0.26 11.51
C ASP A 31 -2.29 0.90 11.22
N GLU A 32 -1.17 0.28 11.62
CA GLU A 32 0.16 0.84 11.39
C GLU A 32 0.48 1.00 9.88
N PRO A 33 0.22 -0.01 9.01
CA PRO A 33 0.41 0.16 7.57
C PRO A 33 -0.44 1.28 6.98
N SER A 34 -1.69 1.46 7.43
CA SER A 34 -2.57 2.51 6.92
C SER A 34 -1.98 3.91 7.14
N GLU A 35 -1.37 4.16 8.29
CA GLU A 35 -0.73 5.44 8.56
C GLU A 35 0.54 5.64 7.73
N LEU A 36 1.30 4.58 7.43
CA LEU A 36 2.43 4.64 6.50
C LEU A 36 1.95 4.95 5.07
N CYS A 37 0.87 4.32 4.61
CA CYS A 37 0.24 4.60 3.32
C CYS A 37 -0.21 6.07 3.21
N ARG A 38 -0.86 6.59 4.26
CA ARG A 38 -1.28 7.99 4.34
C ARG A 38 -0.11 8.95 4.25
N LYS A 39 0.97 8.71 5.01
CA LYS A 39 2.20 9.51 4.94
C LYS A 39 2.85 9.46 3.57
N ALA A 40 2.87 8.29 2.92
CA ALA A 40 3.37 8.17 1.55
C ALA A 40 2.58 9.09 0.60
N ALA A 41 1.25 9.14 0.72
CA ALA A 41 0.40 10.00 -0.11
C ALA A 41 0.70 11.51 0.08
N GLU A 42 1.11 11.93 1.27
CA GLU A 42 1.51 13.33 1.53
C GLU A 42 2.77 13.72 0.75
N HIS A 43 3.72 12.79 0.56
CA HIS A 43 4.98 13.04 -0.16
C HIS A 43 4.81 13.23 -1.68
N LEU A 44 3.71 12.73 -2.27
CA LEU A 44 3.37 12.98 -3.68
C LEU A 44 3.13 14.48 -3.95
N GLY A 45 2.54 15.20 -2.99
CA GLY A 45 2.28 16.64 -3.12
C GLY A 45 3.54 17.51 -3.00
N SER A 46 4.58 17.00 -2.34
CA SER A 46 5.85 17.70 -2.12
C SER A 46 6.92 17.40 -3.18
N GLY A 47 6.62 16.54 -4.16
CA GLY A 47 7.58 16.11 -5.18
C GLY A 47 8.67 15.16 -4.66
N GLU A 48 8.51 14.61 -3.44
CA GLU A 48 9.47 13.69 -2.82
C GLU A 48 9.19 12.24 -3.28
N GLU A 49 9.25 11.98 -4.59
CA GLU A 49 8.84 10.71 -5.20
C GLU A 49 9.58 9.49 -4.60
N ALA A 50 10.89 9.58 -4.40
CA ALA A 50 11.67 8.49 -3.83
C ALA A 50 11.16 8.08 -2.44
N LYS A 51 10.77 9.05 -1.62
CA LYS A 51 10.26 8.84 -0.27
C LYS A 51 8.84 8.29 -0.29
N TYR A 52 8.00 8.75 -1.22
CA TYR A 52 6.70 8.15 -1.50
C TYR A 52 6.85 6.66 -1.84
N LEU A 53 7.74 6.30 -2.78
CA LEU A 53 7.94 4.92 -3.21
C LEU A 53 8.44 4.03 -2.06
N GLU A 54 9.37 4.54 -1.26
CA GLU A 54 9.91 3.83 -0.10
C GLU A 54 8.81 3.53 0.94
N LEU A 55 8.06 4.54 1.36
CA LEU A 55 6.99 4.39 2.35
C LEU A 55 5.83 3.55 1.82
N CYS A 56 5.50 3.69 0.53
CA CYS A 56 4.48 2.88 -0.13
C CYS A 56 4.86 1.39 -0.12
N ALA A 57 6.11 1.06 -0.45
CA ALA A 57 6.61 -0.31 -0.40
C ALA A 57 6.56 -0.89 1.03
N GLN A 58 6.97 -0.10 2.03
CA GLN A 58 6.91 -0.51 3.44
C GLN A 58 5.48 -0.77 3.91
N SER A 59 4.54 0.13 3.57
CA SER A 59 3.12 -0.04 3.89
C SER A 59 2.54 -1.33 3.28
N CYS A 60 2.80 -1.57 1.99
CA CYS A 60 2.29 -2.75 1.29
C CYS A 60 2.83 -4.05 1.88
N MET A 61 4.13 -4.10 2.20
CA MET A 61 4.74 -5.25 2.84
C MET A 61 4.10 -5.55 4.20
N LYS A 62 4.00 -4.55 5.08
CA LYS A 62 3.45 -4.72 6.43
C LYS A 62 1.96 -5.08 6.44
N CYS A 63 1.15 -4.50 5.56
CA CYS A 63 -0.26 -4.91 5.47
C CYS A 63 -0.40 -6.33 4.89
N GLY A 64 0.46 -6.69 3.92
CA GLY A 64 0.53 -8.07 3.41
C GLY A 64 0.87 -9.08 4.50
N GLU A 65 1.85 -8.78 5.35
CA GLU A 65 2.23 -9.60 6.51
C GLU A 65 1.11 -9.67 7.56
N ALA A 66 0.49 -8.53 7.89
CA ALA A 66 -0.61 -8.48 8.86
C ALA A 66 -1.83 -9.31 8.41
N ARG A 67 -2.04 -9.40 7.10
CA ARG A 67 -3.13 -10.18 6.49
C ARG A 67 -2.74 -11.61 6.13
N GLN A 68 -1.46 -11.98 6.22
CA GLN A 68 -1.09 -13.38 6.04
C GLN A 68 -1.67 -14.21 7.19
N PRO A 69 -2.30 -15.36 6.90
CA PRO A 69 -2.68 -16.29 7.93
C PRO A 69 -1.41 -16.67 8.70
N THR A 70 -1.33 -16.32 9.98
CA THR A 70 -0.28 -16.87 10.85
C THR A 70 -0.38 -18.38 10.74
N SER A 71 0.69 -19.05 10.32
CA SER A 71 0.75 -20.50 10.28
C SER A 71 0.76 -21.05 11.70
N LYS A 72 -0.40 -20.99 12.37
CA LYS A 72 -0.72 -21.95 13.42
C LYS A 72 -0.74 -23.28 12.70
N ASN A 73 0.28 -24.09 12.96
CA ASN A 73 0.67 -25.33 12.27
C ASN A 73 1.79 -25.14 11.22
N LYS A 74 3.03 -25.01 11.72
CA LYS A 74 4.07 -25.88 11.17
C LYS A 74 3.65 -27.32 11.48
N ALA A 75 2.72 -27.86 10.69
CA ALA A 75 2.46 -29.29 10.71
C ALA A 75 3.80 -29.96 10.43
N THR A 76 4.29 -30.69 11.43
CA THR A 76 5.34 -31.69 11.31
C THR A 76 5.16 -32.39 9.97
N TYR A 77 6.14 -32.24 9.08
CA TYR A 77 6.20 -33.03 7.86
C TYR A 77 6.29 -34.48 8.33
N VAL A 78 5.19 -35.24 8.21
CA VAL A 78 5.25 -36.70 8.35
C VAL A 78 5.84 -37.22 7.04
N SER A 79 7.10 -37.61 7.11
CA SER A 79 7.73 -38.56 6.20
C SER A 79 8.78 -39.32 7.00
#